data_AF-A0AAQ0H0B8-F1
#
_entry.id   AF-A0AAQ0H0B8-F1
#
_cell.length_a   1.000
_cell.length_b   1.000
_cell.length_c   1.000
_cell.angle_alpha   90.00
_cell.angle_beta   90.00
_cell.angle_gamma   90.00
#
_symmetry.space_group_name_H-M   'P 1'
#
loop_
_entity.id
_entity.type
_entity.pdbx_description
1 polymer ?
#
loop_
_entity_poly.entity_id
_entity_poly.type
_entity_poly.pdbx_seq_one_letter_code
_entity_poly.pdbx_strand_id
1 'polypeptide(L)'
;MKYQWEYIVFGSKEPTVEDIKAKIKQSESKKYESDHDDVDGLVEQIVEENNCDWELEEDENIYISIYPKGKPEEQELFDVHLSLVIQATAYHEWSGLD
;
A
#
# COMPACT_ATOMS: atom_id res chain seq x y z
N MET A 1 8.03 17.61 -3.70
CA MET A 1 6.71 18.29 -3.85
C MET A 1 5.87 17.97 -2.62
N LYS A 2 4.89 18.79 -2.18
CA LYS A 2 4.04 18.36 -1.04
C LYS A 2 2.89 17.51 -1.55
N TYR A 3 2.80 16.26 -1.10
CA TYR A 3 1.69 15.35 -1.39
C TYR A 3 0.79 15.21 -0.18
N GLN A 4 -0.49 14.96 -0.44
CA GLN A 4 -1.44 14.46 0.54
C GLN A 4 -1.85 13.05 0.15
N TRP A 5 -1.98 12.19 1.14
CA TRP A 5 -2.38 10.81 0.91
C TRP A 5 -3.29 10.27 2.00
N GLU A 6 -4.05 9.24 1.63
CA GLU A 6 -4.86 8.42 2.52
C GLU A 6 -4.88 6.99 1.96
N TYR A 7 -4.99 5.97 2.81
CA TYR A 7 -5.24 4.60 2.36
C TYR A 7 -6.56 4.08 2.89
N ILE A 8 -7.15 3.14 2.17
CA ILE A 8 -8.41 2.49 2.52
C ILE A 8 -8.26 0.98 2.31
N VAL A 9 -8.63 0.24 3.34
CA VAL A 9 -8.75 -1.23 3.27
C VAL A 9 -10.11 -1.59 2.70
N PHE A 10 -10.14 -2.47 1.71
CA PHE A 10 -11.34 -3.09 1.18
C PHE A 10 -11.35 -4.57 1.55
N GLY A 11 -12.54 -5.07 1.89
CA GLY A 11 -12.77 -6.47 2.22
C GLY A 11 -12.62 -7.40 1.00
N SER A 12 -13.05 -8.64 1.17
CA SER A 12 -12.91 -9.77 0.23
C SER A 12 -13.53 -9.64 -1.17
N LYS A 13 -14.11 -8.48 -1.53
CA LYS A 13 -14.60 -8.22 -2.88
C LYS A 13 -13.74 -7.15 -3.53
N GLU A 14 -13.21 -7.48 -4.71
CA GLU A 14 -12.54 -6.51 -5.58
C GLU A 14 -13.48 -5.30 -5.76
N PRO A 15 -13.10 -4.13 -5.22
CA PRO A 15 -13.96 -2.96 -5.25
C PRO A 15 -13.95 -2.36 -6.66
N THR A 16 -15.09 -1.81 -7.08
CA THR A 16 -15.09 -1.02 -8.30
C THR A 16 -14.41 0.34 -8.06
N VAL A 17 -13.97 0.99 -9.14
CA VAL A 17 -13.45 2.37 -9.06
C VAL A 17 -14.47 3.32 -8.41
N GLU A 18 -15.77 3.08 -8.60
CA GLU A 18 -16.83 3.87 -7.96
C GLU A 18 -16.91 3.60 -6.45
N ASP A 19 -16.76 2.35 -6.01
CA ASP A 19 -16.71 1.99 -4.59
C ASP A 19 -15.51 2.65 -3.89
N ILE A 20 -14.34 2.62 -4.54
CA ILE A 20 -13.13 3.29 -4.05
C ILE A 20 -13.38 4.79 -3.86
N LYS A 21 -13.89 5.46 -4.91
CA LYS A 21 -14.20 6.90 -4.86
C LYS A 21 -15.28 7.24 -3.82
N ALA A 22 -16.30 6.39 -3.67
CA ALA A 22 -17.35 6.60 -2.69
C ALA A 22 -16.81 6.49 -1.26
N LYS A 23 -15.98 5.48 -0.98
CA LYS A 23 -15.39 5.26 0.34
C LYS A 23 -14.40 6.37 0.69
N ILE A 24 -13.58 6.84 -0.25
CA ILE A 24 -12.71 8.02 -0.08
C ILE A 24 -13.52 9.27 0.28
N LYS A 25 -14.64 9.53 -0.42
CA LYS A 25 -15.48 10.70 -0.13
C LYS A 25 -16.19 10.63 1.22
N GLN A 26 -16.54 9.43 1.67
CA GLN A 26 -17.24 9.22 2.94
C GLN A 26 -16.29 9.10 4.14
N SER A 27 -15.06 8.68 3.90
CA SER A 27 -14.13 8.33 4.97
C SER A 27 -13.68 9.60 5.70
N GLU A 28 -13.81 9.58 7.03
CA GLU A 28 -13.08 10.45 7.96
C GLU A 28 -11.59 10.03 8.04
N SER A 29 -11.03 9.54 6.92
CA SER A 29 -9.68 9.01 6.85
C SER A 29 -8.71 10.08 7.30
N LYS A 30 -7.71 9.66 8.08
CA LYS A 30 -6.58 10.52 8.38
C LYS A 30 -5.90 10.85 7.06
N LYS A 31 -5.86 12.13 6.74
CA LYS A 31 -5.07 12.66 5.64
C LYS A 31 -3.68 12.91 6.16
N TYR A 32 -2.69 12.34 5.49
CA TYR A 32 -1.29 12.49 5.82
C TYR A 32 -0.64 13.41 4.79
N GLU A 33 0.44 14.07 5.20
CA GLU A 33 1.24 14.92 4.30
C GLU A 33 2.64 14.32 4.16
N SER A 34 3.19 14.37 2.96
CA SER A 34 4.57 13.97 2.69
C SER A 34 5.27 15.01 1.82
N ASP A 35 6.58 15.16 2.03
CA ASP A 35 7.47 16.04 1.27
C ASP A 35 8.26 15.27 0.19
N HIS A 36 7.71 14.16 -0.33
CA HIS A 36 8.35 13.33 -1.36
C HIS A 36 8.48 14.03 -2.72
N ASP A 37 9.47 13.64 -3.51
CA ASP A 37 9.71 14.26 -4.83
C ASP A 37 8.97 13.55 -5.97
N ASP A 38 8.55 12.31 -5.77
CA ASP A 38 7.87 11.44 -6.71
C ASP A 38 6.77 10.61 -6.03
N VAL A 39 5.78 10.17 -6.81
CA VAL A 39 4.64 9.40 -6.31
C VAL A 39 5.02 7.95 -6.05
N ASP A 40 5.85 7.35 -6.90
CA ASP A 40 6.28 5.95 -6.78
C ASP A 40 7.04 5.71 -5.47
N GLY A 41 8.07 6.53 -5.17
CA GLY A 41 8.79 6.46 -3.90
C GLY A 41 7.91 6.71 -2.68
N LEU A 42 6.89 7.57 -2.80
CA LEU A 42 5.91 7.80 -1.73
C LEU A 42 5.04 6.56 -1.47
N VAL A 43 4.60 5.86 -2.53
CA VAL A 43 3.83 4.60 -2.38
C VAL A 43 4.66 3.55 -1.65
N GLU A 44 5.92 3.36 -2.06
CA GLU A 44 6.84 2.41 -1.40
C GLU A 44 7.02 2.75 0.08
N GLN A 45 7.26 4.02 0.42
CA GLN A 45 7.39 4.47 1.80
C GLN A 45 6.11 4.22 2.62
N ILE A 46 4.92 4.52 2.06
CA ILE A 46 3.65 4.27 2.75
C ILE A 46 3.50 2.77 3.05
N VAL A 47 3.79 1.91 2.08
CA VAL A 47 3.73 0.46 2.28
C VAL A 47 4.75 0.03 3.34
N GLU A 48 6.00 0.45 3.27
CA GLU A 48 7.04 0.08 4.25
C GLU A 48 6.70 0.51 5.68
N GLU A 49 6.19 1.72 5.85
CA GLU A 49 5.89 2.28 7.18
C GLU A 49 4.61 1.72 7.80
N ASN A 50 3.61 1.37 6.98
CA ASN A 50 2.28 0.99 7.47
C ASN A 50 1.97 -0.51 7.39
N ASN A 51 2.74 -1.30 6.62
CA ASN A 51 2.40 -2.73 6.40
C ASN A 51 2.24 -3.56 7.67
N CYS A 52 2.97 -3.24 8.74
CA CYS A 52 2.91 -3.99 10.00
C CYS A 52 1.62 -3.71 10.78
N ASP A 53 1.01 -2.53 10.58
CA ASP A 53 -0.21 -2.10 11.24
C ASP A 53 -1.46 -2.50 10.44
N TRP A 54 -1.29 -2.98 9.20
CA TRP A 54 -2.38 -3.46 8.37
C TRP A 54 -2.79 -4.87 8.78
N GLU A 55 -3.82 -4.96 9.63
CA GLU A 55 -4.52 -6.21 9.93
C GLU A 55 -5.41 -6.61 8.74
N LEU A 56 -4.83 -7.29 7.75
CA LEU A 56 -5.55 -7.80 6.58
C LEU A 56 -6.02 -9.25 6.77
N GLU A 57 -7.27 -9.53 6.41
CA GLU A 57 -7.72 -10.90 6.16
C GLU A 57 -7.19 -11.42 4.80
N GLU A 58 -7.23 -12.74 4.56
CA GLU A 58 -6.62 -13.41 3.38
C GLU A 58 -7.00 -12.81 2.01
N ASP A 59 -8.17 -12.18 1.91
CA ASP A 59 -8.74 -11.66 0.66
C ASP A 59 -8.85 -10.12 0.65
N GLU A 60 -8.28 -9.41 1.63
CA GLU A 60 -8.37 -7.95 1.71
C GLU A 60 -7.34 -7.26 0.83
N ASN A 61 -7.77 -6.17 0.19
CA ASN A 61 -6.91 -5.34 -0.67
C ASN A 61 -6.80 -3.93 -0.10
N ILE A 62 -5.64 -3.33 -0.28
CA ILE A 62 -5.37 -1.96 0.19
C ILE A 62 -5.26 -1.05 -1.01
N TYR A 63 -5.98 0.06 -0.96
CA TYR A 63 -5.85 1.12 -1.96
C TYR A 63 -5.25 2.36 -1.30
N ILE A 64 -4.19 2.90 -1.90
CA ILE A 64 -3.58 4.16 -1.51
C ILE A 64 -4.01 5.23 -2.50
N SER A 65 -4.57 6.32 -1.98
CA SER A 65 -4.95 7.50 -2.73
C SER A 65 -3.95 8.61 -2.47
N ILE A 66 -3.31 9.11 -3.53
CA ILE A 66 -2.27 10.15 -3.46
C ILE A 66 -2.67 11.30 -4.38
N TYR A 67 -2.47 12.54 -3.93
CA TYR A 67 -2.67 13.73 -4.76
C TYR A 67 -1.74 14.87 -4.32
N PRO A 68 -1.32 15.77 -5.22
CA PRO A 68 -0.54 16.94 -4.85
C PRO A 68 -1.35 17.86 -3.92
N LYS A 69 -0.70 18.43 -2.91
CA LYS A 69 -1.37 19.30 -1.94
C LYS A 69 -2.03 20.50 -2.64
N GLY A 70 -3.34 20.64 -2.44
CA GLY A 70 -4.15 21.69 -3.06
C GLY A 70 -4.69 21.35 -4.45
N LYS A 71 -4.43 20.15 -4.97
CA LYS A 71 -4.90 19.68 -6.27
C LYS A 71 -5.53 18.28 -6.20
N PRO A 72 -6.68 18.12 -5.51
CA PRO A 72 -7.36 16.83 -5.42
C PRO A 72 -7.84 16.28 -6.77
N GLU A 73 -7.90 17.10 -7.82
CA GLU A 73 -8.24 16.68 -9.18
C GLU A 73 -7.13 15.88 -9.88
N GLU A 74 -5.87 16.01 -9.42
CA GLU A 74 -4.71 15.23 -9.89
C GLU A 74 -4.54 13.94 -9.06
N GLN A 75 -5.64 13.39 -8.53
CA GLN A 75 -5.64 12.21 -7.68
C GLN A 75 -5.32 10.92 -8.46
N GLU A 76 -4.41 10.13 -7.90
CA GLU A 76 -4.03 8.80 -8.38
C GLU A 76 -4.37 7.75 -7.32
N LEU A 77 -4.77 6.55 -7.78
CA LEU A 77 -5.14 5.42 -6.94
C LEU A 77 -4.19 4.26 -7.21
N PHE A 78 -3.60 3.72 -6.16
CA PHE A 78 -2.65 2.62 -6.20
C PHE A 78 -3.23 1.42 -5.49
N ASP A 79 -3.28 0.29 -6.18
CA ASP A 79 -3.68 -0.99 -5.63
C ASP A 79 -2.46 -1.70 -5.05
N VAL A 80 -2.54 -2.11 -3.78
CA VAL A 80 -1.43 -2.72 -3.05
C VAL A 80 -1.77 -4.17 -2.72
N HIS A 81 -0.96 -5.07 -3.29
CA HIS A 81 -1.05 -6.50 -3.07
C HIS A 81 0.13 -6.97 -2.21
N LEU A 82 -0.16 -7.57 -1.05
CA LEU A 82 0.86 -8.19 -0.23
C LEU A 82 0.96 -9.69 -0.57
N SER A 83 2.16 -10.15 -0.89
CA SER A 83 2.42 -11.57 -1.18
C SER A 83 3.52 -12.12 -0.27
N LEU A 84 3.29 -13.27 0.37
CA LEU A 84 4.29 -13.98 1.14
C LEU A 84 5.21 -14.79 0.21
N VAL A 85 6.50 -14.47 0.20
CA VAL A 85 7.52 -15.24 -0.52
C VAL A 85 8.41 -15.96 0.49
N ILE A 86 8.31 -17.28 0.56
CA ILE A 86 9.16 -18.12 1.43
C ILE A 86 10.29 -18.72 0.58
N GLN A 87 11.54 -18.38 0.91
CA GLN A 87 12.73 -18.96 0.30
C GLN A 87 13.53 -19.73 1.35
N ALA A 88 13.86 -20.99 1.05
CA ALA A 88 14.74 -21.80 1.88
C ALA A 88 16.02 -22.11 1.10
N THR A 89 17.14 -21.59 1.57
CA THR A 89 18.46 -21.85 0.99
C THR A 89 19.21 -22.85 1.88
N ALA A 90 19.53 -24.03 1.35
CA ALA A 90 20.37 -24.99 2.03
C ALA A 90 21.85 -24.72 1.68
N TYR A 91 22.67 -24.45 2.69
CA TYR A 91 24.12 -24.41 2.54
C TYR A 91 24.66 -25.79 2.91
N HIS A 92 25.07 -26.59 1.91
CA HIS A 92 25.74 -27.86 2.15
C HIS A 92 27.14 -27.82 1.55
N GLU A 93 28.13 -27.51 2.37
CA GLU A 93 29.45 -28.15 2.28
C GLU A 93 29.63 -28.98 3.55
N TRP A 94 28.84 -30.04 3.69
CA TRP A 94 29.16 -31.09 4.64
C TRP A 94 30.13 -32.04 3.93
N SER A 95 31.42 -31.68 3.94
CA SER A 95 32.52 -32.60 3.66
C SER A 95 32.69 -33.54 4.85
N GLY A 96 31.68 -34.39 5.06
CA GLY A 96 31.77 -35.53 5.95
C GLY A 96 32.62 -36.60 5.31
N LEU A 97 33.91 -36.61 5.68
CA LEU A 97 34.79 -37.78 5.85
C LEU A 97 34.47 -39.01 4.97
N ASP A 98 35.29 -39.22 3.94
CA ASP A 98 35.86 -40.54 3.62
C ASP A 98 37.37 -40.48 3.81
#